data_AF-D4JDV6-F1
#
_entry.id   AF-D4JDV6-F1
#
_cell.length_a   1.000
_cell.length_b   1.000
_cell.length_c   1.000
_cell.angle_alpha   90.00
_cell.angle_beta   90.00
_cell.angle_gamma   90.00
#
_symmetry.space_group_name_H-M   'P 1'
#
loop_
_entity.id
_entity.type
_entity.pdbx_description
1 polymer ?
#
loop_
_entity_poly.entity_id
_entity_poly.type
_entity_poly.pdbx_seq_one_letter_code
_entity_poly.pdbx_strand_id
1 'polypeptide(L)'
;MLYIPLDFSIQLAAKVSLGIFFSLLSCILLLIPVHMLLPYPIYYDAAFVIGALLASLVVNFLALLIDGIHPKINWEDETSAIKQNLNVVFEFLASWAIVVILCVPFFLFNIFDYLIYYTIFVSIVFVILIAIMYIFGPKIILRSLKKGS
;
A
#
# COMPACT_ATOMS: atom_id res chain seq x y z
N MET A 1 -19.77 20.59 -3.34
CA MET A 1 -19.00 19.53 -2.65
C MET A 1 -19.71 19.23 -1.35
N LEU A 2 -20.08 17.97 -1.09
CA LEU A 2 -20.55 17.56 0.23
C LEU A 2 -19.32 17.61 1.15
N TYR A 3 -19.17 18.71 1.88
CA TYR A 3 -18.03 18.93 2.75
C TYR A 3 -18.19 18.06 4.00
N ILE A 4 -17.44 16.98 4.09
CA ILE A 4 -17.15 16.36 5.39
C ILE A 4 -16.44 17.45 6.20
N PRO A 5 -16.97 17.90 7.35
CA PRO A 5 -16.48 19.05 8.11
C PRO A 5 -15.21 18.70 8.90
N LEU A 6 -14.22 18.12 8.22
CA LEU A 6 -12.95 17.68 8.77
C LEU A 6 -11.84 18.08 7.80
N ASP A 7 -10.72 18.54 8.32
CA ASP A 7 -9.57 18.88 7.50
C ASP A 7 -9.14 17.69 6.63
N PHE A 8 -8.85 17.97 5.35
CA PHE A 8 -8.46 16.95 4.38
C PHE A 8 -7.24 16.12 4.85
N SER A 9 -6.29 16.75 5.55
CA SER A 9 -5.13 16.08 6.13
C SER A 9 -5.51 15.03 7.19
N ILE A 10 -6.56 15.28 7.97
CA ILE A 10 -7.04 14.34 8.99
C ILE A 10 -7.76 13.17 8.31
N GLN A 11 -8.58 13.45 7.29
CA GLN A 11 -9.23 12.40 6.49
C GLN A 11 -8.20 11.47 5.85
N LEU A 12 -7.12 12.06 5.32
CA LEU A 12 -6.01 11.34 4.71
C LEU A 12 -5.28 10.44 5.72
N ALA A 13 -4.94 11.00 6.89
CA ALA A 13 -4.26 10.27 7.96
C ALA A 13 -5.13 9.10 8.47
N ALA A 14 -6.43 9.34 8.64
CA ALA A 14 -7.37 8.31 9.06
C ALA A 14 -7.42 7.15 8.06
N LYS A 15 -7.55 7.43 6.75
CA LYS A 15 -7.56 6.40 5.69
C LYS A 15 -6.29 5.53 5.75
N VAL A 16 -5.13 6.15 5.79
CA VAL A 16 -3.84 5.43 5.83
C VAL A 16 -3.69 4.62 7.12
N SER A 17 -4.03 5.20 8.27
CA SER A 17 -3.93 4.51 9.56
C SER A 17 -4.82 3.27 9.65
N LEU A 18 -6.05 3.35 9.16
CA LEU A 18 -6.98 2.22 9.13
C LEU A 18 -6.48 1.12 8.19
N GLY A 19 -6.00 1.51 7.00
CA GLY A 19 -5.41 0.56 6.05
C GLY A 19 -4.21 -0.19 6.62
N ILE A 20 -3.29 0.51 7.30
CA ILE A 20 -2.14 -0.12 7.97
C ILE A 20 -2.60 -1.02 9.11
N PHE A 21 -3.53 -0.57 9.96
CA PHE A 21 -4.04 -1.34 11.09
C PHE A 21 -4.61 -2.68 10.65
N PHE A 22 -5.54 -2.67 9.67
CA PHE A 22 -6.13 -3.91 9.17
C PHE A 22 -5.12 -4.79 8.44
N SER A 23 -4.17 -4.21 7.70
CA SER A 23 -3.12 -4.98 7.03
C SER A 23 -2.23 -5.72 8.03
N LEU A 24 -1.81 -5.06 9.11
CA LEU A 24 -1.02 -5.69 10.17
C LEU A 24 -1.80 -6.72 10.96
N LEU A 25 -3.08 -6.44 11.27
CA LEU A 25 -3.94 -7.39 11.97
C LEU A 25 -4.10 -8.67 11.15
N SER A 26 -4.43 -8.55 9.86
CA SER A 26 -4.52 -9.70 8.95
C SER A 26 -3.19 -10.44 8.81
N CYS A 27 -2.08 -9.71 8.73
CA CYS A 27 -0.73 -10.27 8.69
C CYS A 27 -0.42 -11.15 9.92
N ILE A 28 -0.68 -10.64 11.13
CA ILE A 28 -0.44 -11.38 12.38
C ILE A 28 -1.34 -12.62 12.45
N LEU A 29 -2.62 -12.48 12.08
CA LEU A 29 -3.56 -13.61 12.07
C LEU A 29 -3.13 -14.72 11.09
N LEU A 30 -2.56 -14.36 9.94
CA LEU A 30 -2.04 -15.32 8.95
C LEU A 30 -0.73 -15.97 9.39
N LEU A 31 0.11 -15.24 10.12
CA LEU A 31 1.43 -15.72 10.55
C LEU A 31 1.33 -16.88 11.57
N ILE A 32 0.31 -16.86 12.43
CA ILE A 32 0.09 -17.91 13.44
C ILE A 32 0.03 -19.31 12.82
N PRO A 33 -0.89 -19.62 11.88
CA PRO A 33 -0.92 -20.94 11.26
C PRO A 33 0.31 -21.22 10.40
N VAL A 34 0.91 -20.22 9.76
CA VAL A 34 2.13 -20.42 8.94
C VAL A 34 3.29 -20.92 9.79
N HIS A 35 3.54 -20.29 10.95
CA HIS A 35 4.59 -20.69 11.87
C HIS A 35 4.33 -22.07 12.50
N MET A 36 3.06 -22.42 12.74
CA MET A 36 2.70 -23.74 13.26
C MET A 36 2.89 -24.87 12.24
N LEU A 37 2.68 -24.59 10.95
CA LEU A 37 2.71 -25.60 9.90
C LEU A 37 4.08 -25.75 9.24
N LEU A 38 4.90 -24.70 9.19
CA LEU A 38 6.19 -24.71 8.52
C LEU A 38 7.34 -24.66 9.53
N PRO A 39 8.31 -25.58 9.45
CA PRO A 39 9.47 -25.54 10.33
C PRO A 39 10.46 -24.46 9.86
N TYR A 40 10.44 -23.29 10.51
CA TYR A 40 11.45 -22.25 10.31
C TYR A 40 11.71 -21.45 11.60
N PRO A 41 12.87 -20.78 11.70
CA PRO A 41 13.20 -19.97 12.87
C PRO A 41 12.32 -18.72 13.07
N ILE A 42 11.97 -18.41 14.32
CA ILE A 42 11.10 -17.27 14.71
C ILE A 42 11.56 -15.90 14.19
N TYR A 43 12.86 -15.70 13.93
CA TYR A 43 13.35 -14.40 13.43
C TYR A 43 12.81 -14.07 12.02
N TYR A 44 12.39 -15.07 11.24
CA TYR A 44 11.70 -14.83 9.96
C TYR A 44 10.30 -14.23 10.17
N ASP A 45 9.63 -14.50 11.29
CA ASP A 45 8.35 -13.88 11.61
C ASP A 45 8.51 -12.37 11.85
N ALA A 46 9.56 -11.98 12.58
CA ALA A 46 9.88 -10.58 12.77
C ALA A 46 10.19 -9.88 11.43
N ALA A 47 10.99 -10.53 10.57
CA ALA A 47 11.27 -10.01 9.23
C ALA A 47 10.00 -9.88 8.38
N PHE A 48 9.09 -10.87 8.45
CA PHE A 48 7.81 -10.84 7.76
C PHE A 48 6.91 -9.70 8.23
N VAL A 49 6.77 -9.49 9.55
CA VAL A 49 5.96 -8.41 10.11
C VAL A 49 6.52 -7.03 9.73
N ILE A 50 7.84 -6.85 9.77
CA ILE A 50 8.48 -5.60 9.33
C ILE A 50 8.27 -5.39 7.84
N GLY A 51 8.46 -6.43 7.02
CA GLY A 51 8.21 -6.38 5.58
C GLY A 51 6.76 -6.04 5.26
N ALA A 52 5.81 -6.64 5.98
CA ALA A 52 4.38 -6.38 5.83
C ALA A 52 4.02 -4.95 6.22
N LEU A 53 4.61 -4.38 7.28
CA LEU A 53 4.44 -2.98 7.64
C LEU A 53 4.91 -2.05 6.52
N LEU A 54 6.11 -2.28 6.00
CA LEU A 54 6.69 -1.47 4.92
C LEU A 54 5.87 -1.59 3.63
N ALA A 55 5.49 -2.81 3.24
CA ALA A 55 4.64 -3.04 2.07
C ALA A 55 3.27 -2.36 2.22
N SER A 56 2.67 -2.45 3.40
CA SER A 56 1.39 -1.80 3.71
C SER A 56 1.49 -0.29 3.57
N LEU A 57 2.57 0.33 4.07
CA LEU A 57 2.81 1.75 3.90
C LEU A 57 2.91 2.14 2.42
N VAL A 58 3.69 1.41 1.62
CA VAL A 58 3.83 1.67 0.18
C VAL A 58 2.48 1.58 -0.53
N VAL A 59 1.72 0.50 -0.32
CA VAL A 59 0.44 0.28 -0.99
C VAL A 59 -0.60 1.33 -0.56
N ASN A 60 -0.66 1.69 0.72
CA ASN A 60 -1.60 2.71 1.20
C ASN A 60 -1.25 4.11 0.66
N PHE A 61 0.04 4.47 0.57
CA PHE A 61 0.44 5.72 -0.08
C PHE A 61 0.16 5.70 -1.59
N LEU A 62 0.27 4.55 -2.24
CA LEU A 62 0.01 4.42 -3.67
C LEU A 62 -1.48 4.59 -3.96
N ALA A 63 -2.32 3.96 -3.14
CA ALA A 63 -3.76 4.13 -3.18
C ALA A 63 -4.16 5.61 -3.04
N LEU A 64 -3.60 6.27 -2.02
CA LEU A 64 -3.78 7.69 -1.77
C LEU A 64 -3.38 8.56 -2.97
N LEU A 65 -2.26 8.25 -3.64
CA LEU A 65 -1.84 8.95 -4.86
C LEU A 65 -2.83 8.75 -6.00
N ILE A 66 -3.28 7.52 -6.25
CA ILE A 66 -4.23 7.21 -7.32
C ILE A 66 -5.54 7.97 -7.10
N ASP A 67 -6.07 7.91 -5.88
CA ASP A 67 -7.28 8.65 -5.49
C ASP A 67 -7.13 10.15 -5.64
N GLY A 68 -5.98 10.71 -5.27
CA GLY A 68 -5.72 12.14 -5.37
C GLY A 68 -5.44 12.64 -6.79
N ILE A 69 -4.96 11.77 -7.69
CA ILE A 69 -4.66 12.12 -9.09
C ILE A 69 -5.91 12.01 -9.98
N HIS A 70 -6.75 11.00 -9.75
CA HIS A 70 -7.99 10.79 -10.51
C HIS A 70 -9.23 10.81 -9.60
N PRO A 71 -9.55 11.95 -8.94
CA PRO A 71 -10.71 12.03 -8.07
C PRO A 71 -12.00 11.88 -8.89
N LYS A 72 -12.91 10.99 -8.48
CA LYS A 72 -14.24 10.91 -9.09
C LYS A 72 -15.14 12.03 -8.56
N ILE A 73 -15.06 13.20 -9.18
CA ILE A 73 -15.78 14.41 -8.76
C ILE A 73 -17.23 14.44 -9.27
N ASN A 74 -17.46 13.93 -10.49
CA ASN A 74 -18.77 13.91 -11.12
C ASN A 74 -19.45 12.57 -10.86
N TRP A 75 -20.30 12.52 -9.86
CA TRP A 75 -21.18 11.39 -9.57
C TRP A 75 -22.62 11.90 -9.44
N GLU A 76 -23.56 11.20 -10.06
CA GLU A 76 -24.97 11.59 -10.06
C GLU A 76 -25.69 11.16 -8.78
N ASP A 77 -25.27 10.03 -8.20
CA ASP A 77 -25.78 9.48 -6.95
C ASP A 77 -24.65 8.83 -6.11
N GLU A 78 -24.90 8.64 -4.81
CA GLU A 78 -23.90 8.08 -3.88
C GLU A 78 -23.44 6.68 -4.29
N THR A 79 -24.33 5.89 -4.91
CA THR A 79 -24.00 4.57 -5.42
C THR A 79 -22.93 4.63 -6.52
N SER A 80 -23.05 5.58 -7.45
CA SER A 80 -22.09 5.78 -8.53
C SER A 80 -20.75 6.30 -8.02
N ALA A 81 -20.73 7.07 -6.93
CA ALA A 81 -19.49 7.49 -6.29
C ALA A 81 -18.66 6.31 -5.77
N ILE A 82 -19.33 5.26 -5.27
CA ILE A 82 -18.69 4.09 -4.66
C ILE A 82 -18.46 2.96 -5.67
N LYS A 83 -19.53 2.45 -6.31
CA LYS A 83 -19.47 1.21 -7.11
C LYS A 83 -18.80 1.38 -8.47
N GLN A 84 -18.82 2.59 -9.01
CA GLN A 84 -18.22 2.89 -10.32
C GLN A 84 -16.91 3.67 -10.18
N ASN A 85 -16.28 3.66 -9.00
CA ASN A 85 -14.95 4.25 -8.82
C ASN A 85 -13.89 3.25 -9.27
N LEU A 86 -13.39 3.43 -10.49
CA LEU A 86 -12.34 2.57 -11.05
C LEU A 86 -10.98 2.76 -10.35
N ASN A 87 -10.80 3.79 -9.52
CA ASN A 87 -9.58 3.93 -8.73
C ASN A 87 -9.32 2.69 -7.90
N VAL A 88 -10.34 2.12 -7.25
CA VAL A 88 -10.19 0.89 -6.45
C VAL A 88 -9.59 -0.26 -7.27
N VAL A 89 -9.96 -0.39 -8.55
CA VAL A 89 -9.39 -1.39 -9.46
C VAL A 89 -7.94 -1.05 -9.80
N PHE A 90 -7.63 0.22 -10.07
CA PHE A 90 -6.25 0.65 -10.33
C PHE A 90 -5.34 0.50 -9.11
N GLU A 91 -5.83 0.79 -7.91
CA GLU A 91 -5.12 0.56 -6.64
C GLU A 91 -4.79 -0.93 -6.48
N PHE A 92 -5.78 -1.80 -6.71
CA PHE A 92 -5.60 -3.24 -6.70
C PHE A 92 -4.54 -3.69 -7.73
N LEU A 93 -4.69 -3.32 -9.00
CA LEU A 93 -3.75 -3.71 -10.05
C LEU A 93 -2.33 -3.20 -9.79
N ALA A 94 -2.19 -1.98 -9.28
CA ALA A 94 -0.89 -1.41 -8.95
C ALA A 94 -0.24 -2.15 -7.77
N SER A 95 -1.02 -2.54 -6.75
CA SER A 95 -0.51 -3.37 -5.65
C SER A 95 -0.03 -4.75 -6.11
N TRP A 96 -0.76 -5.38 -7.04
CA TRP A 96 -0.38 -6.66 -7.63
C TRP A 96 0.84 -6.54 -8.53
N ALA A 97 1.00 -5.45 -9.26
CA ALA A 97 2.19 -5.21 -10.06
C ALA A 97 3.46 -5.19 -9.19
N ILE A 98 3.40 -4.61 -7.98
CA ILE A 98 4.51 -4.64 -7.03
C ILE A 98 4.83 -6.08 -6.63
N VAL A 99 3.83 -6.90 -6.30
CA VAL A 99 4.02 -8.32 -5.96
C VAL A 99 4.68 -9.06 -7.13
N VAL A 100 4.19 -8.87 -8.35
CA VAL A 100 4.75 -9.52 -9.55
C VAL A 100 6.22 -9.12 -9.75
N ILE A 101 6.54 -7.83 -9.68
CA ILE A 101 7.90 -7.31 -9.88
C ILE A 101 8.88 -7.87 -8.84
N LEU A 102 8.43 -8.08 -7.60
CA LEU A 102 9.28 -8.60 -6.54
C LEU A 102 9.33 -10.13 -6.50
N CYS A 103 8.22 -10.82 -6.69
CA CYS A 103 8.17 -12.27 -6.54
C CYS A 103 8.65 -13.00 -7.80
N VAL A 104 8.30 -12.53 -9.00
CA VAL A 104 8.65 -13.25 -10.24
C VAL A 104 10.16 -13.40 -10.42
N PRO A 105 11.00 -12.35 -10.30
CA PRO A 105 12.44 -12.50 -10.41
C PRO A 105 13.02 -13.41 -9.33
N PHE A 106 12.50 -13.34 -8.10
CA PHE A 106 12.96 -14.17 -6.99
C PHE A 106 12.84 -15.67 -7.32
N PHE A 107 11.68 -16.09 -7.86
CA PHE A 107 11.46 -17.48 -8.25
C PHE A 107 12.16 -17.84 -9.57
N LEU A 108 12.11 -16.97 -10.59
CA LEU A 108 12.68 -17.24 -11.92
C LEU A 108 14.19 -17.45 -11.88
N PHE A 109 14.89 -16.66 -11.06
CA PHE A 109 16.35 -16.73 -10.92
C PHE A 109 16.81 -17.57 -9.72
N ASN A 110 15.88 -18.26 -9.05
CA ASN A 110 16.17 -19.17 -7.94
C ASN A 110 17.02 -18.52 -6.81
N ILE A 111 16.64 -17.33 -6.35
CA ILE A 111 17.43 -16.48 -5.44
C ILE A 111 17.31 -16.94 -3.96
N PHE A 112 16.95 -18.20 -3.70
CA PHE A 112 16.67 -18.70 -2.34
C PHE A 112 17.89 -18.66 -1.42
N ASP A 113 19.09 -18.98 -1.94
CA ASP A 113 20.34 -18.93 -1.15
C ASP A 113 20.68 -17.51 -0.67
N TYR A 114 20.11 -16.49 -1.31
CA TYR A 114 20.33 -15.08 -1.00
C TYR A 114 19.09 -14.42 -0.36
N LEU A 115 18.17 -15.21 0.22
CA LEU A 115 16.91 -14.73 0.80
C LEU A 115 17.10 -13.54 1.75
N ILE A 116 18.11 -13.57 2.62
CA ILE A 116 18.39 -12.50 3.58
C ILE A 116 18.79 -11.21 2.85
N TYR A 117 19.72 -11.30 1.90
CA TYR A 117 20.17 -10.15 1.11
C TYR A 117 19.03 -9.56 0.28
N TYR A 118 18.21 -10.43 -0.31
CA TYR A 118 17.03 -10.03 -1.06
C TYR A 118 16.02 -9.28 -0.17
N THR A 119 15.74 -9.81 1.02
CA THR A 119 14.83 -9.18 1.98
C THR A 119 15.32 -7.80 2.43
N ILE A 120 16.63 -7.66 2.70
CA ILE A 120 17.24 -6.38 3.05
C ILE A 120 17.12 -5.40 1.87
N PHE A 121 17.43 -5.84 0.66
CA PHE A 121 17.32 -5.01 -0.55
C PHE A 121 15.89 -4.49 -0.75
N VAL A 122 14.89 -5.38 -0.71
CA VAL A 122 13.48 -4.99 -0.85
C VAL A 122 13.04 -4.03 0.25
N SER A 123 13.48 -4.26 1.48
CA SER A 123 13.18 -3.37 2.61
C SER A 123 13.74 -1.96 2.40
N ILE A 124 14.98 -1.84 1.90
CA ILE A 124 15.61 -0.55 1.56
C ILE A 124 14.81 0.14 0.44
N VAL A 125 14.45 -0.60 -0.61
CA VAL A 125 13.63 -0.06 -1.72
C VAL A 125 12.29 0.47 -1.20
N PHE A 126 11.61 -0.25 -0.32
CA PHE A 126 10.37 0.22 0.29
C PHE A 126 10.55 1.46 1.14
N VAL A 127 11.59 1.53 1.98
CA VAL A 127 11.88 2.74 2.77
C VAL A 127 12.11 3.95 1.86
N ILE A 128 12.86 3.79 0.78
CA ILE A 128 13.11 4.87 -0.20
C ILE A 128 11.80 5.30 -0.87
N LEU A 129 10.97 4.35 -1.32
CA LEU A 129 9.67 4.63 -1.93
C LEU A 129 8.74 5.37 -0.96
N ILE A 130 8.65 4.92 0.28
CA ILE A 130 7.87 5.59 1.34
C ILE A 130 8.34 7.03 1.51
N ALA A 131 9.66 7.26 1.61
CA ALA A 131 10.21 8.60 1.77
C ALA A 131 9.86 9.51 0.58
N ILE A 132 10.00 9.01 -0.66
CA ILE A 132 9.63 9.72 -1.88
C ILE A 132 8.14 10.07 -1.87
N MET A 133 7.27 9.10 -1.61
CA MET A 133 5.81 9.30 -1.62
C MET A 133 5.36 10.26 -0.51
N TYR A 134 5.98 10.21 0.66
CA TYR A 134 5.70 11.12 1.75
C TYR A 134 6.08 12.58 1.41
N ILE A 135 7.25 12.79 0.79
CA ILE A 135 7.75 14.13 0.45
C ILE A 135 7.02 14.73 -0.76
N PHE A 136 6.81 13.93 -1.81
CA PHE A 136 6.29 14.41 -3.09
C PHE A 136 4.78 14.19 -3.25
N GLY A 137 4.20 13.20 -2.58
CA GLY A 137 2.80 12.82 -2.74
C GLY A 137 1.82 13.96 -2.48
N PRO A 138 1.91 14.69 -1.34
CA PRO A 138 1.04 15.83 -1.09
C PRO A 138 1.11 16.90 -2.18
N LYS A 139 2.32 17.16 -2.70
CA LYS A 139 2.53 18.16 -3.76
C LYS A 139 1.88 17.73 -5.09
N ILE A 140 1.94 16.44 -5.41
CA ILE A 140 1.34 15.87 -6.62
C ILE A 140 -0.18 15.96 -6.53
N ILE A 141 -0.77 15.53 -5.41
CA ILE A 141 -2.22 15.52 -5.20
C ILE A 141 -2.78 16.94 -5.27
N LEU A 142 -2.15 17.89 -4.58
CA LEU A 142 -2.59 19.30 -4.60
C LEU A 142 -2.53 19.91 -6.00
N ARG A 143 -1.55 19.52 -6.84
CA ARG A 143 -1.46 19.98 -8.23
C ARG A 143 -2.58 19.40 -9.09
N SER A 144 -2.91 18.12 -8.92
CA SER A 144 -3.98 17.45 -9.66
C SER A 144 -5.35 18.03 -9.29
N LEU A 145 -5.61 18.26 -8.00
CA LEU A 145 -6.86 18.87 -7.53
C LEU A 145 -7.07 20.29 -8.08
N LYS A 146 -6.00 21.11 -8.16
CA LYS A 146 -6.07 22.47 -8.74
C LYS A 146 -6.30 22.51 -10.25
N LYS A 147 -6.01 21.44 -10.98
CA LYS A 147 -6.23 21.35 -12.43
C LYS A 147 -7.66 20.91 -12.78
N GLY A 148 -8.37 20.27 -11.85
CA GLY A 148 -9.72 19.77 -12.04
C GLY A 148 -10.84 20.69 -11.50
N SER A 149 -10.48 21.84 -10.94
CA SER A 149 -11.40 22.92 -10.48
C SER A 149 -11.42 24.07 -11.48
#